data_AF-A0A829G9X6-F1
#
_entry.id   AF-A0A829G9X6-F1
#
_cell.length_a   1.000
_cell.length_b   1.000
_cell.length_c   1.000
_cell.angle_alpha   90.00
_cell.angle_beta   90.00
_cell.angle_gamma   90.00
#
_symmetry.space_group_name_H-M   'P 1'
#
loop_
_entity.id
_entity.type
_entity.pdbx_description
1 polymer ?
#
loop_
_entity_poly.entity_id
_entity_poly.type
_entity_poly.pdbx_seq_one_letter_code
_entity_poly.pdbx_strand_id
1 'polypeptide(L)' 'MRVTVFHNSIPASITAAQKLTKLLKSGHFELDERHPEVVVTIGGDGTLLSAFHRYADQLN' A
#
# COMPACT_ATOMS: atom_id res chain seq x y z
N MET A 1 12.34 5.60 -4.84
CA MET A 1 11.72 4.43 -4.20
C MET A 1 10.24 4.47 -4.49
N ARG A 2 9.75 3.42 -5.15
CA ARG A 2 8.36 3.21 -5.57
C ARG A 2 7.57 2.59 -4.43
N VAL A 3 6.46 3.21 -4.06
CA VAL A 3 5.64 2.80 -2.92
C VAL A 3 4.19 2.64 -3.35
N THR A 4 3.50 1.65 -2.81
CA THR A 4 2.05 1.53 -2.89
C THR A 4 1.42 1.42 -1.50
N VAL A 5 0.17 1.87 -1.38
CA VAL A 5 -0.63 1.75 -0.15
C VAL A 5 -1.84 0.86 -0.45
N PHE A 6 -1.88 -0.30 0.16
CA PHE A 6 -2.95 -1.29 0.02
C PHE A 6 -3.83 -1.27 1.27
N HIS A 7 -5.15 -1.29 1.14
CA HIS A 7 -6.05 -1.22 2.30
C HIS A 7 -7.34 -2.04 2.09
N ASN A 8 -8.04 -2.36 3.18
CA ASN A 8 -9.40 -2.90 3.10
C ASN A 8 -10.45 -1.78 2.99
N SER A 9 -11.72 -2.16 2.80
CA SER A 9 -12.82 -1.21 2.61
C SER A 9 -13.36 -0.57 3.89
N ILE A 10 -12.71 -0.76 5.05
CA ILE A 10 -13.16 -0.17 6.31
C ILE A 10 -12.90 1.36 6.27
N PRO A 11 -13.85 2.21 6.67
CA PRO A 11 -13.70 3.67 6.59
C PRO A 11 -12.46 4.23 7.28
N ALA A 12 -12.07 3.66 8.43
CA ALA A 12 -10.85 4.03 9.13
C ALA A 12 -9.58 3.73 8.31
N SER A 13 -9.52 2.57 7.66
CA SER A 13 -8.42 2.17 6.78
C SER A 13 -8.31 3.05 5.56
N ILE A 14 -9.45 3.35 4.91
CA ILE A 14 -9.50 4.27 3.77
C ILE A 14 -8.98 5.66 4.17
N THR A 15 -9.42 6.17 5.32
CA THR A 15 -8.99 7.47 5.84
C THR A 15 -7.49 7.49 6.12
N ALA A 16 -6.95 6.44 6.73
CA ALA A 16 -5.53 6.30 7.00
C ALA A 16 -4.71 6.17 5.70
N ALA A 17 -5.17 5.39 4.72
CA ALA A 17 -4.55 5.26 3.41
C ALA A 17 -4.49 6.60 2.67
N GLN A 18 -5.60 7.35 2.63
CA GLN A 18 -5.63 8.68 2.02
C GLN A 18 -4.64 9.65 2.69
N LYS A 19 -4.53 9.61 4.03
CA LYS A 19 -3.56 10.43 4.77
C LYS A 19 -2.12 10.03 4.42
N LEU A 20 -1.80 8.75 4.44
CA LEU A 20 -0.46 8.26 4.12
C LEU A 20 -0.08 8.58 2.67
N THR A 21 -0.98 8.37 1.71
CA THR A 21 -0.75 8.70 0.30
C THR A 21 -0.44 10.19 0.10
N LYS A 22 -1.09 11.10 0.85
CA LYS A 22 -0.76 12.53 0.82
C LYS A 22 0.64 12.81 1.36
N LEU A 23 1.02 12.18 2.47
CA LEU A 23 2.36 12.32 3.06
C LEU A 23 3.45 11.79 2.14
N LEU A 24 3.23 10.64 1.50
CA LEU A 24 4.15 10.06 0.51
C LEU A 24 4.35 10.99 -0.68
N LYS A 25 3.26 11.58 -1.21
CA LYS A 25 3.36 12.59 -2.28
C LYS A 25 4.15 13.83 -1.85
N SER A 26 3.90 14.34 -0.65
CA SER A 26 4.66 15.50 -0.12
C SER A 26 6.13 15.19 0.14
N GLY A 27 6.45 13.93 0.44
CA GLY A 27 7.82 13.45 0.63
C GLY A 27 8.52 13.07 -0.68
N HIS A 28 7.95 13.39 -1.85
CA HIS A 28 8.49 13.06 -3.18
C HIS A 28 8.73 11.56 -3.42
N PHE A 29 7.97 10.69 -2.74
CA PHE A 29 7.95 9.27 -3.09
C PHE A 29 7.18 9.04 -4.40
N GLU A 30 7.64 8.08 -5.19
CA GLU A 30 6.95 7.67 -6.40
C GLU A 30 5.84 6.68 -6.02
N LEU A 31 4.59 6.97 -6.41
CA LEU A 31 3.49 6.04 -6.19
C LEU A 31 3.36 5.11 -7.39
N ASP A 32 3.60 3.82 -7.18
CA ASP A 32 3.51 2.80 -8.21
C ASP A 32 2.75 1.58 -7.69
N GLU A 33 1.53 1.38 -8.19
CA GLU A 33 0.68 0.23 -7.84
C GLU A 33 1.01 -1.04 -8.64
N ARG A 34 1.83 -0.94 -9.69
CA ARG A 34 2.17 -2.06 -10.58
C ARG A 34 3.47 -2.71 -10.14
N HIS A 35 4.50 -1.90 -9.92
CA HIS A 35 5.85 -2.37 -9.56
C HIS A 35 6.41 -1.64 -8.33
N PRO A 36 5.75 -1.75 -7.17
CA PRO A 36 6.24 -1.14 -5.94
C PRO A 36 7.53 -1.81 -5.45
N GLU A 37 8.44 -1.03 -4.88
CA GLU A 37 9.55 -1.53 -4.07
C GLU A 37 9.13 -1.74 -2.61
N VAL A 38 8.12 -0.98 -2.16
CA VAL A 38 7.53 -1.08 -0.82
C VAL A 38 6.01 -1.11 -0.91
N VAL A 39 5.39 -2.11 -0.28
CA VAL A 39 3.94 -2.23 -0.12
C VAL A 39 3.57 -1.94 1.32
N VAL A 40 2.80 -0.88 1.57
CA VAL A 40 2.28 -0.57 2.92
C VAL A 40 0.83 -1.04 3.00
N THR A 41 0.53 -1.95 3.92
CA THR A 41 -0.83 -2.46 4.13
C THR A 41 -1.52 -1.79 5.30
N ILE A 42 -2.77 -1.36 5.13
CA ILE A 42 -3.60 -0.75 6.18
C ILE A 42 -4.89 -1.55 6.34
N GLY A 43 -4.97 -2.32 7.43
CA GLY A 43 -6.08 -3.22 7.74
C GLY A 43 -5.64 -4.26 8.77
N GLY A 44 -6.19 -5.46 8.67
CA GLY A 44 -5.76 -6.62 9.48
C GLY A 44 -4.98 -7.65 8.65
N ASP A 45 -4.80 -8.85 9.21
CA ASP A 45 -4.00 -9.92 8.57
C ASP A 45 -4.55 -10.34 7.20
N GLY A 46 -5.87 -10.34 7.01
CA GLY A 46 -6.47 -10.61 5.71
C GLY A 46 -6.09 -9.58 4.65
N THR A 47 -5.90 -8.31 5.03
CA THR A 47 -5.39 -7.25 4.14
C THR A 47 -3.94 -7.49 3.78
N LEU A 48 -3.11 -7.86 4.77
CA LEU A 48 -1.71 -8.20 4.56
C LEU A 48 -1.55 -9.38 3.61
N LEU A 49 -2.29 -10.47 3.86
CA LEU A 49 -2.24 -11.67 3.03
C LEU A 49 -2.74 -11.40 1.60
N SER A 50 -3.78 -10.57 1.44
CA SER A 50 -4.27 -10.16 0.12
C SER A 50 -3.23 -9.35 -0.65
N ALA A 51 -2.51 -8.44 0.02
CA ALA A 51 -1.42 -7.70 -0.58
C ALA A 51 -0.24 -8.62 -0.94
N PHE A 52 0.09 -9.59 -0.07
CA PHE A 52 1.11 -10.58 -0.36
C PHE A 52 0.76 -11.38 -1.62
N HIS A 53 -0.43 -11.97 -1.72
CA HIS A 53 -0.84 -12.69 -2.93
C HIS A 53 -0.80 -11.82 -4.20
N ARG A 54 -1.07 -10.51 -4.10
CA ARG A 54 -1.01 -9.59 -5.24
C ARG A 54 0.41 -9.35 -5.76
N TYR A 55 1.39 -9.32 -4.86
CA TYR A 55 2.77 -8.92 -5.18
C TYR A 55 3.79 -10.06 -5.01
N ALA A 56 3.35 -11.25 -4.61
CA ALA A 56 4.22 -12.41 -4.37
C ALA A 56 5.06 -12.77 -5.59
N ASP A 57 4.49 -12.67 -6.80
CA ASP A 57 5.21 -12.95 -8.05
C ASP A 57 6.34 -11.95 -8.36
N GLN A 58 6.44 -10.85 -7.59
CA GLN A 58 7.51 -9.86 -7.68
C GLN A 58 8.65 -10.12 -6.68
N LEU A 59 8.46 -11.08 -5.78
CA LEU A 59 9.46 -11.52 -4.82
C LEU A 59 10.19 -12.72 -5.43
N ASN A 60 11.44 -12.52 -5.82
CA ASN A 60 12.31 -13.60 -6.31
C ASN A 60 12.66 -14.59 -5.20
#